data_AF-A0A7W1YSY4-F1
#
_entry.id   AF-A0A7W1YSY4-F1
#
_cell.length_a   1.000
_cell.length_b   1.000
_cell.length_c   1.000
_cell.angle_alpha   90.00
_cell.angle_beta   90.00
_cell.angle_gamma   90.00
#
_symmetry.space_group_name_H-M   'P 1'
#
loop_
_entity.id
_entity.type
_entity.pdbx_description
1 polymer ?
#
loop_
_entity_poly.entity_id
_entity_poly.type
_entity_poly.pdbx_seq_one_letter_code
_entity_poly.pdbx_strand_id
1 'polypeptide(L)'
;MATCPECDATLDIEPEDVELGDRLSCDDCGASLKVASMAPLDVELDDDDDDDDDLDEDDDDEDEDEEEDVAEDEEGVLEEEE
;
A
#
# COMPACT_ATOMS: atom_id res chain seq x y z
N MET A 1 -9.98 -2.86 30.76
CA MET A 1 -9.86 -4.10 29.96
C MET A 1 -10.69 -3.92 28.70
N ALA A 2 -10.04 -3.46 27.65
CA ALA A 2 -10.61 -3.46 26.31
C ALA A 2 -9.95 -4.61 25.52
N THR A 3 -10.56 -5.00 24.41
CA THR A 3 -9.98 -5.99 23.50
C THR A 3 -9.79 -5.34 22.15
N CYS A 4 -8.67 -5.60 21.50
CA CYS A 4 -8.42 -5.12 20.15
C CYS A 4 -9.42 -5.78 19.18
N PRO A 5 -10.20 -5.00 18.41
CA PRO A 5 -11.14 -5.55 17.43
C PRO A 5 -10.45 -6.22 16.21
N GLU A 6 -9.15 -6.00 16.00
CA GLU A 6 -8.39 -6.54 14.85
C GLU A 6 -7.69 -7.86 15.13
N CYS A 7 -7.04 -7.97 16.29
CA CYS A 7 -6.21 -9.14 16.64
C CYS A 7 -6.71 -9.89 17.88
N ASP A 8 -7.83 -9.48 18.47
CA ASP A 8 -8.39 -10.02 19.71
C ASP A 8 -7.41 -9.97 20.91
N ALA A 9 -6.37 -9.14 20.85
CA ALA A 9 -5.42 -8.95 21.93
C ALA A 9 -6.08 -8.22 23.11
N THR A 10 -5.72 -8.61 24.34
CA THR A 10 -6.18 -7.92 25.55
C THR A 10 -5.40 -6.62 25.73
N LEU A 11 -6.10 -5.49 25.69
CA LEU A 11 -5.53 -4.16 25.89
C LEU A 11 -5.66 -3.75 27.36
N ASP A 12 -4.52 -3.47 27.99
CA ASP A 12 -4.43 -2.97 29.36
C ASP A 12 -4.41 -1.43 29.34
N ILE A 13 -5.59 -0.84 29.18
CA ILE A 13 -5.80 0.61 29.13
C ILE A 13 -6.53 1.06 30.39
N GLU A 14 -6.02 2.12 31.03
CA GLU A 14 -6.62 2.75 32.19
C GLU A 14 -7.62 3.83 31.76
N PRO A 15 -8.89 3.79 32.22
CA PRO A 15 -9.93 4.74 31.81
C PRO A 15 -9.71 6.17 32.33
N GLU A 16 -8.73 6.38 33.22
CA GLU A 16 -8.30 7.70 33.68
C GLU A 16 -7.25 8.35 32.78
N ASP A 17 -6.57 7.55 31.94
CA ASP A 17 -5.54 8.00 31.00
C ASP A 17 -6.10 8.32 29.61
N VAL A 18 -7.29 7.81 29.28
CA VAL A 18 -7.90 7.98 27.95
C VAL A 18 -9.25 8.68 28.05
N GLU A 19 -9.61 9.44 27.02
CA GLU A 19 -10.89 10.15 26.88
C GLU A 19 -11.72 9.60 25.72
N LEU A 20 -13.04 9.87 25.70
CA LEU A 20 -13.88 9.49 24.57
C LEU A 20 -13.38 10.19 23.29
N GLY A 21 -13.11 9.39 22.26
CA GLY A 21 -12.53 9.86 21.00
C GLY A 21 -11.00 9.96 20.98
N ASP A 22 -10.32 9.53 22.04
CA ASP A 22 -8.85 9.50 22.08
C ASP A 22 -8.29 8.38 21.19
N ARG A 23 -7.18 8.65 20.50
CA ARG A 23 -6.51 7.68 19.60
C ARG A 23 -5.41 6.93 20.34
N LEU A 24 -5.44 5.61 20.21
CA LEU A 24 -4.49 4.67 20.79
C LEU A 24 -4.00 3.68 19.75
N SER A 25 -2.79 3.15 19.92
CA SER A 25 -2.23 2.13 19.03
C SER A 25 -2.13 0.81 19.75
N CYS A 26 -2.50 -0.28 19.09
CA CYS A 26 -2.33 -1.62 19.65
C CYS A 26 -0.86 -2.04 19.63
N ASP A 27 -0.28 -2.42 20.78
CA ASP A 27 1.14 -2.86 20.87
C ASP A 27 1.37 -4.24 20.22
N ASP A 28 0.32 -5.03 20.01
CA ASP A 28 0.41 -6.40 19.47
C ASP A 28 0.36 -6.44 17.93
N CYS A 29 -0.58 -5.68 17.33
CA CYS A 29 -0.76 -5.66 15.86
C CYS A 29 -0.40 -4.32 15.21
N GLY A 30 -0.21 -3.25 15.98
CA GLY A 30 0.07 -1.91 15.45
C GLY A 30 -1.17 -1.13 14.97
N ALA A 31 -2.38 -1.69 15.07
CA ALA A 31 -3.58 -1.03 14.57
C ALA A 31 -3.89 0.28 15.31
N SER A 32 -4.30 1.29 14.54
CA SER A 32 -4.87 2.56 15.02
C SER A 32 -6.28 2.33 15.55
N LEU A 33 -6.50 2.62 16.83
CA LEU A 33 -7.77 2.44 17.54
C LEU A 33 -8.22 3.77 18.14
N LYS A 34 -9.51 3.91 18.38
CA LYS A 34 -10.10 5.09 19.03
C LYS A 34 -11.08 4.67 20.13
N VAL A 35 -11.12 5.42 21.23
CA VAL A 35 -12.07 5.17 22.33
C VAL A 35 -13.49 5.51 21.87
N ALA A 36 -14.36 4.51 21.79
CA ALA A 36 -15.78 4.64 21.42
C ALA A 36 -16.70 4.81 22.63
N SER A 37 -16.33 4.29 23.80
CA SER A 37 -17.11 4.37 25.04
C SER A 37 -16.21 4.24 26.27
N MET A 38 -16.64 4.77 27.42
CA MET A 38 -15.89 4.76 28.69
C MET A 38 -16.59 4.00 29.83
N ALA A 39 -17.84 3.57 29.64
CA ALA A 39 -18.62 2.86 30.67
C ALA A 39 -19.65 1.88 30.06
N PRO A 40 -19.25 0.70 29.59
CA PRO A 40 -17.91 0.09 29.65
C PRO A 40 -16.92 0.71 28.65
N LEU A 41 -15.62 0.59 28.94
CA LEU A 41 -14.54 1.01 28.03
C LEU A 41 -14.60 0.16 26.76
N ASP A 42 -14.79 0.81 25.61
CA ASP A 42 -14.92 0.17 24.30
C ASP A 42 -14.08 0.95 23.29
N VAL A 43 -13.44 0.23 22.36
CA VAL A 43 -12.54 0.79 21.35
C VAL A 43 -12.96 0.32 19.96
N GLU A 44 -12.91 1.22 19.00
CA GLU A 44 -13.18 0.96 17.59
C GLU A 44 -11.91 1.17 16.76
N LEU A 45 -11.89 0.65 15.54
CA LEU A 45 -10.83 0.96 14.58
C LEU A 45 -10.90 2.43 14.20
N ASP A 46 -9.76 3.10 14.26
CA ASP A 46 -9.67 4.45 13.75
C ASP A 46 -9.33 4.38 12.26
N ASP A 47 -10.36 4.55 11.42
CA ASP A 47 -10.31 4.56 9.95
C ASP A 47 -9.52 5.76 9.37
N ASP A 48 -8.98 6.61 10.24
CA ASP A 48 -8.13 7.75 9.91
C ASP A 48 -6.63 7.32 10.01
N ASP A 49 -6.37 6.08 9.59
CA ASP A 49 -5.08 5.68 9.03
C ASP A 49 -5.06 6.33 7.64
N ASP A 50 -4.56 7.57 7.60
CA ASP A 50 -4.26 8.31 6.37
C ASP A 50 -3.17 7.53 5.61
N ASP A 51 -3.59 6.47 4.93
CA ASP A 51 -2.88 5.79 3.86
C ASP A 51 -2.91 6.74 2.64
N ASP A 52 -2.31 7.93 2.79
CA ASP A 52 -2.01 8.90 1.73
C ASP A 52 -0.51 8.80 1.40
N ASP A 53 -0.01 7.59 1.09
CA ASP A 53 1.36 7.40 0.60
C ASP A 53 1.43 6.34 -0.54
N ASP A 54 0.44 6.36 -1.44
CA ASP A 54 0.51 5.63 -2.72
C ASP A 54 0.00 6.48 -3.90
N LEU A 55 0.35 7.78 -3.89
CA LEU A 55 0.40 8.62 -5.09
C LEU A 55 1.83 8.61 -5.66
N ASP A 56 2.32 7.45 -6.06
CA ASP A 56 3.48 7.37 -6.98
C ASP A 56 2.95 7.48 -8.42
N GLU A 57 2.59 8.71 -8.79
CA GLU A 57 2.41 9.15 -10.16
C GLU A 57 3.81 9.31 -10.80
N ASP A 58 4.49 8.18 -11.06
CA ASP A 58 5.68 8.15 -11.93
C ASP A 58 5.23 7.93 -13.38
N ASP A 59 4.84 9.06 -13.97
CA ASP A 59 5.12 9.47 -15.34
C ASP A 59 6.57 9.13 -15.74
N ASP A 60 6.78 8.23 -16.71
CA ASP A 60 7.83 8.26 -17.76
C ASP A 60 8.06 6.83 -18.34
N ASP A 61 7.56 6.56 -19.55
CA ASP A 61 8.33 5.90 -20.63
C ASP A 61 7.48 5.89 -21.91
N GLU A 62 7.34 7.08 -22.49
CA GLU A 62 6.95 7.28 -23.87
C GLU A 62 8.25 7.18 -24.69
N ASP A 63 8.79 5.97 -24.93
CA ASP A 63 9.92 5.79 -25.85
C ASP A 63 9.51 5.08 -27.15
N GLU A 64 9.60 5.91 -28.18
CA GLU A 64 9.39 5.72 -29.60
C GLU A 64 10.66 5.12 -30.20
N ASP A 65 10.71 3.81 -30.43
CA ASP A 65 11.74 3.21 -31.30
C ASP A 65 11.09 2.60 -32.55
N GLU A 66 10.92 3.52 -33.51
CA GLU A 66 10.81 3.26 -34.93
C GLU A 66 12.18 2.77 -35.50
N GLU A 67 12.11 1.84 -36.47
CA GLU A 67 13.16 1.42 -37.42
C GLU A 67 14.08 0.23 -37.03
N GLU A 68 13.99 -0.88 -37.78
CA GLU A 68 15.02 -1.19 -38.79
C GLU A 68 14.57 -2.31 -39.75
N ASP A 69 14.56 -1.96 -41.03
CA ASP A 69 14.38 -2.76 -42.23
C ASP A 69 15.61 -3.66 -42.46
N VAL A 70 15.42 -4.97 -42.69
CA VAL A 70 16.40 -5.78 -43.44
C VAL A 70 15.71 -6.73 -44.40
N ALA A 71 15.55 -6.26 -45.64
CA ALA A 71 15.43 -7.12 -46.81
C ALA A 71 16.73 -7.93 -47.03
N GLU A 72 16.68 -9.26 -46.90
CA GLU A 72 17.62 -10.16 -47.57
C GLU A 72 16.82 -11.08 -48.52
N ASP A 73 16.50 -10.53 -49.69
CA ASP A 73 16.20 -11.32 -50.89
C ASP A 73 17.55 -11.82 -51.41
N GLU A 74 17.77 -13.13 -51.36
CA GLU A 74 18.99 -13.80 -51.82
C GLU A 74 19.20 -13.57 -53.34
N GLU A 75 19.86 -12.47 -53.69
CA GLU A 75 20.35 -12.18 -55.03
C GLU A 75 21.35 -13.26 -55.48
N GLY A 76 20.86 -14.17 -56.32
CA GLY A 76 21.51 -14.52 -57.59
C GLY A 76 22.96 -15.00 -57.54
N VAL A 77 23.14 -16.30 -57.27
CA VAL A 77 24.31 -17.07 -57.74
C VAL A 77 24.22 -17.26 -59.25
N LEU A 78 24.93 -16.43 -60.00
CA LEU A 78 25.50 -16.75 -61.31
C LEU A 78 26.61 -15.73 -61.57
N GLU A 79 27.87 -16.04 -61.24
CA GLU A 79 28.84 -16.69 -62.15
C GLU A 79 28.85 -16.01 -63.53
N GLU A 80 29.93 -15.55 -64.13
CA GLU A 80 31.37 -15.50 -63.90
C GLU A 80 31.86 -14.52 -64.99
N GLU A 81 32.90 -13.75 -64.67
CA GLU A 81 33.97 -13.25 -65.55
C GLU A 81 33.81 -13.39 -67.10
N GLU A 82 33.64 -12.27 -67.82
CA GLU A 82 34.55 -11.73 -68.89
C GLU A 82 33.95 -10.48 -69.57
#